data_AF-A0A926V7D0-F1
#
_entry.id   AF-A0A926V7D0-F1
#
_cell.length_a   1.000
_cell.length_b   1.000
_cell.length_c   1.000
_cell.angle_alpha   90.00
_cell.angle_beta   90.00
_cell.angle_gamma   90.00
#
_symmetry.space_group_name_H-M   'P 1'
#
loop_
_entity.id
_entity.type
_entity.pdbx_description
1 polymer ?
#
loop_
_entity_poly.entity_id
_entity_poly.type
_entity_poly.pdbx_seq_one_letter_code
_entity_poly.pdbx_strand_id
1 'polypeptide(L)'
;MPPIPVSEATLNDLMGLSSTVLLALLDSAGESDRSNIQGNGSDPGLHPGVNELLAQGNLAAAVEFARTLEDASQRNENLFAVSRAFSIQNRTDEAREVALTLTETPPEKPYAAFSGARSIRDQALFYVAQGYWNEGQLETALELVGLMNEEAQLSPLLRIAEKYWDQGQQAAASATLERATAVYKNLATRSEAEYVLQFWALARLVGVYIRFDQEEGRSQAADLTSELFELAQTFPTQEYGTLSLLTGAVITYVRAGQTESATTALSYILNNVDVVTEPYLKAMIVAGAANQYAALAEGTSSGDAFHERAADLMAQAEDLANTEDDSAQRNVIAAAFSLVYYEMGQADNALRVTNVVEPPALRDQIQQALACANSSQQRQN
;
A
#
# COMPACT_ATOMS: atom_id res chain seq x y z
N MET A 1 26.51 -4.21 -18.32
CA MET A 1 25.35 -3.61 -17.62
C MET A 1 25.70 -3.51 -16.15
N PRO A 2 25.59 -2.34 -15.51
CA PRO A 2 25.70 -2.29 -14.06
C PRO A 2 24.49 -3.00 -13.44
N PRO A 3 24.64 -3.67 -12.29
CA PRO A 3 23.53 -4.30 -11.59
C PRO A 3 22.52 -3.23 -11.20
N ILE A 4 21.23 -3.48 -11.49
CA ILE A 4 20.14 -2.68 -10.95
C ILE A 4 20.21 -2.84 -9.42
N PRO A 5 20.36 -1.77 -8.64
CA PRO A 5 20.31 -1.86 -7.19
C PRO A 5 18.84 -2.10 -6.81
N VAL A 6 18.45 -3.36 -6.77
CA VAL A 6 17.18 -3.76 -6.15
C VAL A 6 17.41 -3.62 -4.66
N SER A 7 16.74 -2.65 -4.03
CA SER A 7 16.92 -2.40 -2.60
C SER A 7 16.46 -3.63 -1.81
N GLU A 8 17.04 -3.85 -0.63
CA GLU A 8 16.65 -4.95 0.29
C GLU A 8 15.15 -4.89 0.64
N ALA A 9 14.55 -3.69 0.61
CA ALA A 9 13.11 -3.48 0.72
C ALA A 9 12.35 -4.01 -0.49
N THR A 10 12.83 -3.75 -1.72
CA THR A 10 12.22 -4.26 -2.96
C THR A 10 12.34 -5.78 -3.07
N LEU A 11 13.41 -6.38 -2.54
CA LEU A 11 13.54 -7.84 -2.42
C LEU A 11 12.59 -8.41 -1.35
N ASN A 12 12.43 -7.76 -0.20
CA ASN A 12 11.44 -8.17 0.82
C ASN A 12 9.99 -7.96 0.34
N ASP A 13 9.73 -6.97 -0.50
CA ASP A 13 8.44 -6.70 -1.14
C ASP A 13 8.12 -7.74 -2.24
N LEU A 14 9.14 -8.26 -2.93
CA LEU A 14 9.00 -9.36 -3.91
C LEU A 14 8.95 -10.75 -3.24
N MET A 15 9.61 -10.94 -2.11
CA MET A 15 9.72 -12.21 -1.38
C MET A 15 8.66 -12.38 -0.28
N GLY A 16 7.63 -11.54 -0.26
CA GLY A 16 6.55 -11.59 0.73
C GLY A 16 5.18 -11.58 0.08
N LEU A 17 4.66 -12.73 -0.36
CA LEU A 17 3.24 -12.94 -0.69
C LEU A 17 2.31 -12.87 0.54
N SER A 18 2.63 -12.00 1.49
CA SER A 18 1.77 -11.53 2.57
C SER A 18 1.57 -10.02 2.42
N SER A 19 0.87 -9.38 3.36
CA SER A 19 0.41 -7.97 3.36
C SER A 19 1.36 -6.90 2.79
N THR A 20 2.65 -7.17 2.67
CA THR A 20 3.66 -6.31 2.05
C THR A 20 3.48 -6.10 0.54
N VAL A 21 3.07 -7.09 -0.27
CA VAL A 21 2.74 -6.88 -1.70
C VAL A 21 1.51 -5.98 -1.86
N LEU A 22 0.51 -6.16 -0.99
CA LEU A 22 -0.64 -5.28 -0.91
C LEU A 22 -0.21 -3.85 -0.58
N LEU A 23 0.70 -3.68 0.38
CA LEU A 23 1.25 -2.37 0.76
C LEU A 23 2.12 -1.75 -0.33
N ALA A 24 2.94 -2.52 -1.04
CA ALA A 24 3.83 -2.04 -2.11
C ALA A 24 3.06 -1.64 -3.37
N LEU A 25 2.02 -2.40 -3.75
CA LEU A 25 1.08 -2.00 -4.81
C LEU A 25 0.35 -0.70 -4.45
N LEU A 26 -0.03 -0.51 -3.18
CA LEU A 26 -0.68 0.70 -2.69
C LEU A 26 0.30 1.90 -2.52
N ASP A 27 1.56 1.67 -2.13
CA ASP A 27 2.58 2.72 -1.98
C ASP A 27 3.16 3.16 -3.34
N SER A 28 3.31 2.25 -4.31
CA SER A 28 3.81 2.60 -5.66
C SER A 28 2.88 3.56 -6.42
N ALA A 29 1.57 3.49 -6.17
CA ALA A 29 0.61 4.46 -6.67
C ALA A 29 0.85 5.86 -6.07
N GLY A 30 1.29 5.95 -4.81
CA GLY A 30 1.63 7.20 -4.13
C GLY A 30 3.03 7.75 -4.45
N GLU A 31 4.00 6.88 -4.80
CA GLU A 31 5.35 7.32 -5.19
C GLU A 31 5.45 7.82 -6.63
N SER A 32 4.46 7.55 -7.48
CA SER A 32 4.39 8.12 -8.84
C SER A 32 4.48 9.65 -8.84
N ASP A 33 4.02 10.29 -7.77
CA ASP A 33 4.06 11.74 -7.58
C ASP A 33 5.46 12.28 -7.27
N ARG A 34 6.44 11.42 -6.90
CA ARG A 34 7.87 11.79 -6.71
C ARG A 34 8.61 12.06 -8.02
N SER A 35 8.17 11.45 -9.12
CA SER A 35 8.82 11.61 -10.42
C SER A 35 8.52 12.94 -11.12
N ASN A 36 7.44 13.62 -10.71
CA ASN A 36 7.10 14.98 -11.16
C ASN A 36 7.75 16.09 -10.29
N ILE A 37 8.64 15.74 -9.34
CA ILE A 37 9.18 16.64 -8.27
C ILE A 37 10.49 17.34 -8.65
N GLN A 38 11.02 17.16 -9.87
CA GLN A 38 12.02 18.12 -10.35
C GLN A 38 11.30 19.38 -10.81
N GLY A 39 11.17 20.34 -9.88
CA GLY A 39 10.67 21.69 -10.12
C GLY A 39 11.45 22.37 -11.23
N ASN A 40 11.05 22.13 -12.47
CA ASN A 40 11.69 22.70 -13.65
C ASN A 40 11.08 24.09 -13.96
N GLY A 41 10.83 24.90 -12.93
CA GLY A 41 10.49 26.33 -13.03
C GLY A 41 9.33 26.71 -13.95
N SER A 42 8.48 25.78 -14.35
CA SER A 42 7.45 25.99 -15.37
C SER A 42 6.20 25.19 -15.02
N ASP A 43 5.64 25.46 -13.84
CA ASP A 43 4.24 25.14 -13.60
C ASP A 43 3.39 26.23 -14.28
N PRO A 44 2.66 25.91 -15.35
CA PRO A 44 1.87 26.89 -16.11
C PRO A 44 0.70 27.46 -15.29
N GLY A 45 0.35 26.89 -14.13
CA GLY A 45 -0.66 27.43 -13.22
C GLY A 45 -0.15 28.53 -12.29
N LEU A 46 1.16 28.64 -12.06
CA LEU A 46 1.71 29.57 -11.09
C LEU A 46 1.92 30.98 -11.67
N HIS A 47 1.80 32.00 -10.80
CA HIS A 47 2.04 33.37 -11.20
C HIS A 47 3.53 33.55 -11.58
N PRO A 48 3.88 34.20 -12.70
CA PRO A 48 5.28 34.29 -13.17
C PRO A 48 6.26 34.82 -12.11
N GLY A 49 5.85 35.82 -11.33
CA GLY A 49 6.67 36.38 -10.25
C GLY A 49 6.96 35.37 -9.13
N VAL A 50 6.03 34.47 -8.80
CA VAL A 50 6.26 33.40 -7.81
C VAL A 50 7.16 32.32 -8.40
N ASN A 51 6.91 31.92 -9.65
CA ASN A 51 7.76 30.97 -10.37
C ASN A 51 9.22 31.40 -10.41
N GLU A 52 9.48 32.69 -10.72
CA GLU A 52 10.83 33.24 -10.74
C GLU A 52 11.49 33.20 -9.35
N LEU A 53 10.77 33.60 -8.30
CA LEU A 53 11.30 33.59 -6.93
C LEU A 53 11.56 32.18 -6.40
N LEU A 54 10.69 31.21 -6.76
CA LEU A 54 10.90 29.79 -6.47
C LEU A 54 12.13 29.24 -7.18
N ALA A 55 12.31 29.56 -8.46
CA ALA A 55 13.48 29.13 -9.24
C ALA A 55 14.80 29.72 -8.69
N GLN A 56 14.75 30.92 -8.10
CA GLN A 56 15.88 31.55 -7.42
C GLN A 56 16.11 31.02 -6.00
N GLY A 57 15.26 30.13 -5.48
CA GLY A 57 15.31 29.64 -4.10
C GLY A 57 14.93 30.69 -3.05
N ASN A 58 14.38 31.83 -3.45
CA ASN A 58 14.00 32.93 -2.56
C ASN A 58 12.57 32.73 -2.03
N LEU A 59 12.40 31.68 -1.21
CA LEU A 59 11.09 31.25 -0.73
C LEU A 59 10.38 32.31 0.13
N ALA A 60 11.11 33.07 0.95
CA ALA A 60 10.52 34.12 1.79
C ALA A 60 9.92 35.24 0.94
N ALA A 61 10.62 35.71 -0.10
CA ALA A 61 10.08 36.69 -1.03
C ALA A 61 8.91 36.11 -1.84
N ALA A 62 8.94 34.81 -2.17
CA ALA A 62 7.85 34.14 -2.86
C ALA A 62 6.56 34.13 -2.01
N VAL A 63 6.65 33.91 -0.69
CA VAL A 63 5.50 34.03 0.24
C VAL A 63 4.93 35.44 0.19
N GLU A 64 5.78 36.44 0.40
CA GLU A 64 5.33 37.84 0.47
C GLU A 64 4.70 38.27 -0.86
N PHE A 65 5.30 37.91 -1.99
CA PHE A 65 4.72 38.18 -3.30
C PHE A 65 3.37 37.48 -3.47
N ALA A 66 3.28 36.18 -3.16
CA ALA A 66 2.03 35.43 -3.29
C ALA A 66 0.90 36.07 -2.46
N ARG A 67 1.19 36.54 -1.24
CA ARG A 67 0.22 37.25 -0.37
C ARG A 67 -0.35 38.53 -0.98
N THR A 68 0.37 39.18 -1.90
CA THR A 68 -0.11 40.39 -2.59
C THR A 68 -1.08 40.13 -3.75
N LEU A 69 -1.21 38.88 -4.20
CA LEU A 69 -2.10 38.53 -5.32
C LEU A 69 -3.56 38.77 -4.92
N GLU A 70 -4.29 39.57 -5.71
CA GLU A 70 -5.69 39.93 -5.40
C GLU A 70 -6.63 38.73 -5.51
N ASP A 71 -6.44 37.89 -6.54
CA ASP A 71 -7.24 36.69 -6.75
C ASP A 71 -6.94 35.63 -5.68
N ALA A 72 -7.97 35.19 -4.96
CA ALA A 72 -7.83 34.26 -3.86
C ALA A 72 -7.41 32.85 -4.33
N SER A 73 -7.89 32.40 -5.49
CA SER A 73 -7.53 31.09 -6.05
C SER A 73 -6.06 31.06 -6.42
N GLN A 74 -5.61 32.07 -7.19
CA GLN A 74 -4.23 32.22 -7.58
C GLN A 74 -3.32 32.42 -6.36
N ARG A 75 -3.72 33.23 -5.37
CA ARG A 75 -3.00 33.38 -4.11
C ARG A 75 -2.79 32.03 -3.42
N ASN A 76 -3.84 31.23 -3.28
CA ASN A 76 -3.79 29.94 -2.60
C ASN A 76 -2.94 28.92 -3.36
N GLU A 77 -3.05 28.84 -4.69
CA GLU A 77 -2.20 27.98 -5.52
C GLU A 77 -0.71 28.32 -5.38
N ASN A 78 -0.39 29.62 -5.40
CA ASN A 78 0.98 30.07 -5.25
C ASN A 78 1.52 29.86 -3.83
N LEU A 79 0.72 30.11 -2.79
CA LEU A 79 1.11 29.82 -1.40
C LEU A 79 1.27 28.32 -1.16
N PHE A 80 0.46 27.47 -1.77
CA PHE A 80 0.61 26.02 -1.72
C PHE A 80 1.94 25.57 -2.34
N ALA A 81 2.27 26.07 -3.53
CA ALA A 81 3.54 25.75 -4.18
C ALA A 81 4.74 26.18 -3.32
N VAL A 82 4.66 27.35 -2.68
CA VAL A 82 5.70 27.84 -1.76
C VAL A 82 5.78 26.99 -0.49
N SER A 83 4.66 26.62 0.12
CA SER A 83 4.62 25.70 1.28
C SER A 83 5.25 24.35 0.96
N ARG A 84 4.91 23.77 -0.20
CA ARG A 84 5.51 22.52 -0.69
C ARG A 84 7.02 22.67 -0.89
N ALA A 85 7.48 23.81 -1.45
CA ALA A 85 8.91 24.07 -1.64
C ALA A 85 9.67 24.16 -0.31
N PHE A 86 9.09 24.78 0.72
CA PHE A 86 9.66 24.74 2.08
C PHE A 86 9.77 23.30 2.61
N SER A 87 8.71 22.49 2.47
CA SER A 87 8.72 21.08 2.93
C SER A 87 9.81 20.25 2.22
N ILE A 88 9.97 20.39 0.90
CA ILE A 88 11.03 19.71 0.13
C ILE A 88 12.44 20.10 0.62
N GLN A 89 12.61 21.34 1.10
CA GLN A 89 13.89 21.82 1.66
C GLN A 89 14.08 21.48 3.14
N ASN A 90 13.22 20.63 3.73
CA ASN A 90 13.18 20.31 5.16
C ASN A 90 13.03 21.55 6.05
N ARG A 91 12.34 22.58 5.55
CA ARG A 91 11.98 23.80 6.27
C ARG A 91 10.54 23.69 6.74
N THR A 92 10.28 22.65 7.53
CA THR A 92 8.93 22.15 7.82
C THR A 92 8.10 23.14 8.64
N ASP A 93 8.72 23.88 9.56
CA ASP A 93 8.05 24.93 10.34
C ASP A 93 7.59 26.11 9.47
N GLU A 94 8.43 26.57 8.53
CA GLU A 94 8.02 27.61 7.57
C GLU A 94 6.94 27.09 6.60
N ALA A 95 7.04 25.83 6.17
CA ALA A 95 6.01 25.18 5.37
C ALA A 95 4.67 25.16 6.09
N ARG A 96 4.67 24.85 7.39
CA ARG A 96 3.50 24.87 8.28
C ARG A 96 2.90 26.26 8.38
N GLU A 97 3.71 27.29 8.62
CA GLU A 97 3.24 28.67 8.74
C GLU A 97 2.46 29.06 7.47
N VAL A 98 3.02 28.79 6.29
CA VAL A 98 2.36 29.09 5.02
C VAL A 98 1.09 28.25 4.84
N ALA A 99 1.14 26.94 5.09
CA ALA A 99 0.00 26.04 4.93
C ALA A 99 -1.21 26.47 5.77
N LEU A 100 -0.98 26.96 6.99
CA LEU A 100 -2.04 27.44 7.88
C LEU A 100 -2.68 28.76 7.42
N THR A 101 -2.04 29.50 6.51
CA THR A 101 -2.63 30.72 5.90
C THR A 101 -3.51 30.44 4.70
N LEU A 102 -3.46 29.23 4.13
CA LEU A 102 -4.31 28.85 3.01
C LEU A 102 -5.77 28.82 3.45
N THR A 103 -6.61 29.56 2.73
CA THR A 103 -8.05 29.58 2.95
C THR A 103 -8.74 28.62 1.99
N GLU A 104 -9.89 28.10 2.40
CA GLU A 104 -10.68 27.20 1.56
C GLU A 104 -11.20 27.94 0.33
N THR A 105 -10.69 27.59 -0.83
CA THR A 105 -11.39 27.75 -2.10
C THR A 105 -11.66 26.33 -2.58
N PRO A 106 -12.91 25.86 -2.62
CA PRO A 106 -13.20 24.55 -3.20
C PRO A 106 -12.66 24.57 -4.64
N PRO A 107 -11.77 23.65 -5.02
CA PRO A 107 -11.31 23.63 -6.39
C PRO A 107 -12.49 23.30 -7.32
N GLU A 108 -12.58 23.96 -8.48
CA GLU A 108 -13.60 23.64 -9.49
C GLU A 108 -13.45 22.21 -10.04
N LYS A 109 -12.33 21.54 -9.75
CA LYS A 109 -12.05 20.15 -10.12
C LYS A 109 -11.40 19.40 -8.95
N PRO A 110 -11.85 18.17 -8.63
CA PRO A 110 -11.19 17.35 -7.61
C PRO A 110 -9.75 17.04 -8.06
N TYR A 111 -8.77 17.48 -7.28
CA TYR A 111 -7.37 17.09 -7.44
C TYR A 111 -7.18 15.65 -6.96
N ALA A 112 -6.47 14.87 -7.78
CA ALA A 112 -5.87 13.55 -7.53
C ALA A 112 -6.65 12.57 -6.60
N ALA A 113 -7.26 11.57 -7.23
CA ALA A 113 -8.09 10.50 -6.66
C ALA A 113 -7.44 9.63 -5.56
N PHE A 114 -6.20 9.88 -5.15
CA PHE A 114 -5.48 9.04 -4.17
C PHE A 114 -5.04 9.76 -2.88
N SER A 115 -5.12 11.10 -2.83
CA SER A 115 -4.75 11.84 -1.61
C SER A 115 -5.90 12.03 -0.62
N GLY A 116 -7.16 11.81 -1.04
CA GLY A 116 -8.36 12.14 -0.26
C GLY A 116 -8.55 13.65 0.00
N ALA A 117 -7.56 14.49 -0.35
CA ALA A 117 -7.52 15.91 -0.06
C ALA A 117 -8.31 16.71 -1.10
N ARG A 118 -9.57 17.00 -0.77
CA ARG A 118 -10.49 17.79 -1.61
C ARG A 118 -10.18 19.29 -1.63
N SER A 119 -9.30 19.77 -0.75
CA SER A 119 -8.88 21.17 -0.71
C SER A 119 -7.35 21.32 -0.80
N ILE A 120 -6.91 22.43 -1.38
CA ILE A 120 -5.49 22.78 -1.47
C ILE A 120 -4.85 22.95 -0.09
N ARG A 121 -5.64 23.35 0.92
CA ARG A 121 -5.23 23.44 2.31
C ARG A 121 -4.93 22.07 2.89
N ASP A 122 -5.81 21.09 2.69
CA ASP A 122 -5.58 19.71 3.17
C ASP A 122 -4.34 19.10 2.51
N GLN A 123 -4.13 19.35 1.22
CA GLN A 123 -2.91 18.92 0.53
C GLN A 123 -1.65 19.57 1.11
N ALA A 124 -1.69 20.88 1.39
CA ALA A 124 -0.56 21.56 2.04
C ALA A 124 -0.28 20.94 3.42
N LEU A 125 -1.31 20.76 4.23
CA LEU A 125 -1.20 20.13 5.55
C LEU A 125 -0.64 18.71 5.44
N PHE A 126 -0.97 17.96 4.37
CA PHE A 126 -0.45 16.62 4.13
C PHE A 126 1.06 16.63 3.92
N TYR A 127 1.56 17.51 3.05
CA TYR A 127 2.99 17.64 2.80
C TYR A 127 3.78 18.16 4.01
N VAL A 128 3.16 19.01 4.83
CA VAL A 128 3.79 19.49 6.07
C VAL A 128 3.82 18.38 7.12
N ALA A 129 2.70 17.66 7.32
CA ALA A 129 2.66 16.49 8.19
C ALA A 129 3.69 15.43 7.74
N GLN A 130 3.89 15.30 6.43
CA GLN A 130 4.93 14.45 5.86
C GLN A 130 6.34 14.85 6.24
N GLY A 131 6.66 16.14 6.23
CA GLY A 131 7.92 16.65 6.75
C GLY A 131 8.13 16.22 8.20
N TYR A 132 7.15 16.52 9.07
CA TYR A 132 7.25 16.20 10.49
C TYR A 132 7.38 14.70 10.77
N TRP A 133 6.61 13.83 10.10
CA TRP A 133 6.73 12.39 10.36
C TRP A 133 8.03 11.79 9.80
N ASN A 134 8.62 12.39 8.74
CA ASN A 134 9.93 11.97 8.24
C ASN A 134 11.06 12.39 9.19
N GLU A 135 10.88 13.50 9.91
CA GLU A 135 11.76 13.96 10.99
C GLU A 135 11.52 13.21 12.31
N GLY A 136 10.54 12.30 12.36
CA GLY A 136 10.18 11.54 13.57
C GLY A 136 9.29 12.31 14.56
N GLN A 137 8.83 13.51 14.22
CA GLN A 137 7.93 14.33 15.02
C GLN A 137 6.45 13.90 14.82
N LEU A 138 6.14 12.65 15.19
CA LEU A 138 4.85 12.02 14.87
C LEU A 138 3.64 12.71 15.54
N GLU A 139 3.78 13.21 16.77
CA GLU A 139 2.70 13.95 17.44
C GLU A 139 2.35 15.24 16.72
N THR A 140 3.35 16.01 16.29
CA THR A 140 3.12 17.24 15.52
C THR A 140 2.50 16.95 14.14
N ALA A 141 2.89 15.83 13.52
CA ALA A 141 2.21 15.37 12.32
C ALA A 141 0.73 15.03 12.58
N LEU A 142 0.42 14.34 13.69
CA LEU A 142 -0.97 14.04 14.08
C LEU A 142 -1.81 15.29 14.35
N GLU A 143 -1.23 16.31 14.99
CA GLU A 143 -1.88 17.59 15.23
C GLU A 143 -2.32 18.23 13.90
N LEU A 144 -1.43 18.27 12.91
CA LEU A 144 -1.74 18.82 11.59
C LEU A 144 -2.79 18.02 10.85
N VAL A 145 -2.74 16.69 10.95
CA VAL A 145 -3.77 15.82 10.37
C VAL A 145 -5.13 16.12 11.01
N GLY A 146 -5.19 16.44 12.30
CA GLY A 146 -6.42 16.89 12.97
C GLY A 146 -7.00 18.21 12.46
N LEU A 147 -6.22 19.02 11.72
CA LEU A 147 -6.70 20.26 11.10
C LEU A 147 -7.29 20.04 9.70
N MET A 148 -7.10 18.86 9.13
CA MET A 148 -7.60 18.52 7.80
C MET A 148 -9.10 18.15 7.85
N ASN A 149 -9.75 18.25 6.69
CA ASN A 149 -11.05 17.61 6.50
C ASN A 149 -10.95 16.10 6.71
N GLU A 150 -12.00 15.51 7.29
CA GLU A 150 -12.05 14.11 7.70
C GLU A 150 -11.67 13.14 6.56
N GLU A 151 -12.13 13.40 5.34
CA GLU A 151 -11.81 12.64 4.12
C GLU A 151 -10.31 12.59 3.80
N ALA A 152 -9.57 13.65 4.16
CA ALA A 152 -8.14 13.76 3.92
C ALA A 152 -7.30 13.18 5.07
N GLN A 153 -7.92 12.83 6.22
CA GLN A 153 -7.19 12.34 7.39
C GLN A 153 -6.76 10.87 7.25
N LEU A 154 -7.49 10.06 6.49
CA LEU A 154 -7.31 8.60 6.51
C LEU A 154 -5.88 8.17 6.14
N SER A 155 -5.38 8.57 4.97
CA SER A 155 -4.05 8.16 4.50
C SER A 155 -2.91 8.63 5.42
N PRO A 156 -2.87 9.90 5.89
CA PRO A 156 -1.91 10.34 6.90
C PRO A 156 -1.97 9.55 8.21
N LEU A 157 -3.18 9.28 8.74
CA LEU A 157 -3.32 8.54 9.99
C LEU A 157 -2.73 7.12 9.84
N LEU A 158 -3.02 6.43 8.73
CA LEU A 158 -2.46 5.11 8.45
C LEU A 158 -0.94 5.14 8.38
N ARG A 159 -0.36 6.14 7.68
CA ARG A 159 1.10 6.27 7.57
C ARG A 159 1.75 6.59 8.92
N ILE A 160 1.14 7.46 9.73
CA ILE A 160 1.65 7.79 11.06
C ILE A 160 1.57 6.58 12.00
N ALA A 161 0.47 5.81 11.94
CA ALA A 161 0.34 4.57 12.70
C ALA A 161 1.48 3.59 12.38
N GLU A 162 1.80 3.41 11.09
CA GLU A 162 2.94 2.59 10.65
C GLU A 162 4.28 3.11 11.21
N LYS A 163 4.49 4.44 11.21
CA LYS A 163 5.71 5.02 11.78
C LYS A 163 5.82 4.80 13.27
N TYR A 164 4.73 4.91 14.03
CA TYR A 164 4.72 4.56 15.45
C TYR A 164 5.06 3.08 15.65
N TRP A 165 4.48 2.20 14.83
CA TRP A 165 4.76 0.77 14.87
C TRP A 165 6.23 0.45 14.64
N ASP A 166 6.82 1.03 13.60
CA ASP A 166 8.23 0.84 13.24
C ASP A 166 9.19 1.36 14.32
N GLN A 167 8.76 2.33 15.12
CA GLN A 167 9.50 2.86 16.28
C GLN A 167 9.24 2.06 17.57
N GLY A 168 8.48 0.97 17.52
CA GLY A 168 8.12 0.15 18.68
C GLY A 168 7.06 0.79 19.60
N GLN A 169 6.41 1.87 19.18
CA GLN A 169 5.40 2.60 19.94
C GLN A 169 4.00 2.01 19.70
N GLN A 170 3.82 0.74 20.08
CA GLN A 170 2.62 -0.05 19.75
C GLN A 170 1.31 0.61 20.22
N ALA A 171 1.26 1.16 21.44
CA ALA A 171 0.04 1.79 21.95
C ALA A 171 -0.37 3.04 21.13
N ALA A 172 0.60 3.86 20.71
CA ALA A 172 0.35 5.03 19.87
C ALA A 172 -0.04 4.61 18.44
N ALA A 173 0.57 3.54 17.92
CA ALA A 173 0.20 2.96 16.63
C ALA A 173 -1.26 2.48 16.63
N SER A 174 -1.67 1.71 17.65
CA SER A 174 -3.03 1.20 17.77
C SER A 174 -4.06 2.34 17.95
N ALA A 175 -3.78 3.32 18.82
CA ALA A 175 -4.68 4.47 18.99
C ALA A 175 -4.84 5.30 17.70
N THR A 176 -3.75 5.46 16.94
CA THR A 176 -3.79 6.16 15.64
C THR A 176 -4.58 5.35 14.60
N LEU A 177 -4.43 4.03 14.59
CA LEU A 177 -5.17 3.13 13.71
C LEU A 177 -6.66 3.12 14.03
N GLU A 178 -7.05 3.11 15.30
CA GLU A 178 -8.46 3.23 15.71
C GLU A 178 -9.08 4.54 15.22
N ARG A 179 -8.33 5.65 15.28
CA ARG A 179 -8.76 6.93 14.72
C ARG A 179 -8.94 6.84 13.20
N ALA A 180 -8.02 6.18 12.49
CA ALA A 180 -8.15 5.94 11.05
C ALA A 180 -9.40 5.11 10.72
N THR A 181 -9.69 4.06 11.51
CA THR A 181 -10.91 3.24 11.37
C THR A 181 -12.17 4.06 11.58
N ALA A 182 -12.20 4.96 12.58
CA ALA A 182 -13.33 5.85 12.81
C ALA A 182 -13.59 6.79 11.63
N VAL A 183 -12.52 7.38 11.07
CA VAL A 183 -12.59 8.20 9.85
C VAL A 183 -13.19 7.37 8.71
N TYR A 184 -12.65 6.19 8.42
CA TYR A 184 -13.15 5.31 7.37
C TYR A 184 -14.66 5.02 7.51
N LYS A 185 -15.12 4.62 8.72
CA LYS A 185 -16.53 4.32 8.97
C LYS A 185 -17.44 5.53 8.70
N ASN A 186 -16.99 6.73 9.04
CA ASN A 186 -17.74 7.94 8.74
C ASN A 186 -17.80 8.21 7.22
N LEU A 187 -16.74 7.91 6.47
CA LEU A 187 -16.73 8.04 5.00
C LEU A 187 -17.66 7.05 4.31
N ALA A 188 -17.67 5.79 4.75
CA ALA A 188 -18.48 4.73 4.18
C ALA A 188 -20.00 5.06 4.18
N THR A 189 -20.46 5.87 5.14
CA THR A 189 -21.87 6.26 5.25
C THR A 189 -22.33 7.38 4.29
N ARG A 190 -21.41 8.07 3.61
CA ARG A 190 -21.72 9.37 2.98
C ARG A 190 -22.11 9.32 1.49
N SER A 191 -21.71 8.32 0.73
CA SER A 191 -22.06 8.26 -0.71
C SER A 191 -21.79 6.89 -1.34
N GLU A 192 -22.77 6.37 -2.07
CA GLU A 192 -22.64 5.21 -2.95
C GLU A 192 -21.79 5.51 -4.20
N ALA A 193 -21.57 6.77 -4.57
CA ALA A 193 -20.82 7.12 -5.79
C ALA A 193 -19.30 6.93 -5.66
N GLU A 194 -18.80 6.53 -4.49
CA GLU A 194 -17.38 6.49 -4.14
C GLU A 194 -16.90 5.08 -3.74
N TYR A 195 -17.62 4.02 -4.12
CA TYR A 195 -17.28 2.64 -3.74
C TYR A 195 -15.85 2.21 -4.09
N VAL A 196 -15.28 2.71 -5.19
CA VAL A 196 -13.87 2.42 -5.55
C VAL A 196 -12.91 3.05 -4.55
N LEU A 197 -13.15 4.29 -4.11
CA LEU A 197 -12.32 4.96 -3.12
C LEU A 197 -12.46 4.28 -1.75
N GLN A 198 -13.68 3.93 -1.37
CA GLN A 198 -13.95 3.18 -0.13
C GLN A 198 -13.22 1.84 -0.13
N PHE A 199 -13.21 1.13 -1.26
CA PHE A 199 -12.53 -0.16 -1.38
C PHE A 199 -11.03 -0.04 -1.15
N TRP A 200 -10.36 0.91 -1.81
CA TRP A 200 -8.91 1.09 -1.64
C TRP A 200 -8.56 1.61 -0.25
N ALA A 201 -9.39 2.49 0.32
CA ALA A 201 -9.27 2.97 1.69
C ALA A 201 -9.38 1.83 2.71
N LEU A 202 -10.41 0.99 2.58
CA LEU A 202 -10.64 -0.16 3.43
C LEU A 202 -9.53 -1.20 3.29
N ALA A 203 -9.09 -1.47 2.06
CA ALA A 203 -7.99 -2.39 1.82
C ALA A 203 -6.68 -1.92 2.46
N ARG A 204 -6.37 -0.62 2.39
CA ARG A 204 -5.19 -0.06 3.07
C ARG A 204 -5.30 -0.22 4.58
N LEU A 205 -6.49 0.03 5.14
CA LEU A 205 -6.77 -0.15 6.56
C LEU A 205 -6.55 -1.62 7.00
N VAL A 206 -7.13 -2.57 6.27
CA VAL A 206 -6.93 -4.02 6.47
C VAL A 206 -5.44 -4.38 6.42
N GLY A 207 -4.71 -3.85 5.43
CA GLY A 207 -3.27 -4.06 5.29
C GLY A 207 -2.46 -3.61 6.50
N VAL A 208 -2.81 -2.46 7.10
CA VAL A 208 -2.14 -1.96 8.33
C VAL A 208 -2.46 -2.85 9.53
N TYR A 209 -3.72 -3.26 9.70
CA TYR A 209 -4.09 -4.18 10.78
C TYR A 209 -3.35 -5.52 10.67
N ILE A 210 -3.22 -6.09 9.47
CA ILE A 210 -2.44 -7.33 9.26
C ILE A 210 -0.98 -7.14 9.66
N ARG A 211 -0.40 -5.97 9.35
CA ARG A 211 1.01 -5.65 9.66
C ARG A 211 1.26 -5.55 11.17
N PHE A 212 0.32 -4.99 11.92
CA PHE A 212 0.48 -4.85 13.37
C PHE A 212 0.34 -6.19 14.09
N ASP A 213 -0.37 -7.16 13.50
CA ASP A 213 -0.52 -8.54 14.00
C ASP A 213 -0.77 -8.67 15.53
N GLN A 214 -1.52 -7.72 16.10
CA GLN A 214 -1.94 -7.78 17.50
C GLN A 214 -3.18 -8.67 17.63
N GLU A 215 -3.29 -9.43 18.72
CA GLU A 215 -4.41 -10.36 18.96
C GLU A 215 -5.79 -9.67 18.84
N GLU A 216 -5.95 -8.50 19.47
CA GLU A 216 -7.18 -7.69 19.38
C GLU A 216 -7.40 -7.12 17.96
N GLY A 217 -6.30 -6.77 17.27
CA GLY A 217 -6.33 -6.29 15.88
C GLY A 217 -6.72 -7.37 14.87
N ARG A 218 -6.49 -8.66 15.14
CA ARG A 218 -6.82 -9.77 14.22
C ARG A 218 -8.33 -9.91 14.00
N SER A 219 -9.13 -9.80 15.06
CA SER A 219 -10.59 -9.84 14.94
C SER A 219 -11.11 -8.64 14.15
N GLN A 220 -10.61 -7.44 14.46
CA GLN A 220 -10.98 -6.23 13.72
C GLN A 220 -10.58 -6.31 12.24
N ALA A 221 -9.39 -6.85 11.93
CA ALA A 221 -8.92 -7.08 10.57
C ALA A 221 -9.86 -8.02 9.80
N ALA A 222 -10.33 -9.09 10.44
CA ALA A 222 -11.25 -10.05 9.83
C ALA A 222 -12.63 -9.43 9.57
N ASP A 223 -13.15 -8.62 10.50
CA ASP A 223 -14.42 -7.90 10.31
C ASP A 223 -14.32 -6.92 9.13
N LEU A 224 -13.25 -6.12 9.08
CA LEU A 224 -12.98 -5.19 7.97
C LEU A 224 -12.73 -5.93 6.65
N THR A 225 -12.14 -7.13 6.69
CA THR A 225 -11.97 -7.96 5.49
C THR A 225 -13.32 -8.45 4.95
N SER A 226 -14.29 -8.73 5.83
CA SER A 226 -15.65 -9.08 5.39
C SER A 226 -16.33 -7.92 4.69
N GLU A 227 -16.23 -6.72 5.25
CA GLU A 227 -16.72 -5.51 4.58
C GLU A 227 -16.04 -5.29 3.23
N LEU A 228 -14.72 -5.54 3.14
CA LEU A 228 -13.94 -5.39 1.91
C LEU A 228 -14.40 -6.39 0.84
N PHE A 229 -14.67 -7.62 1.26
CA PHE A 229 -15.14 -8.68 0.38
C PHE A 229 -16.56 -8.40 -0.14
N GLU A 230 -17.47 -7.95 0.74
CA GLU A 230 -18.81 -7.51 0.35
C GLU A 230 -18.74 -6.35 -0.65
N LEU A 231 -17.90 -5.36 -0.40
CA LEU A 231 -17.71 -4.22 -1.28
C LEU A 231 -17.15 -4.64 -2.64
N ALA A 232 -16.15 -5.52 -2.67
CA ALA A 232 -15.58 -6.03 -3.92
C ALA A 232 -16.63 -6.71 -4.81
N GLN A 233 -17.59 -7.43 -4.22
CA GLN A 233 -18.66 -8.11 -4.96
C GLN A 233 -19.64 -7.15 -5.64
N THR A 234 -19.69 -5.89 -5.22
CA THR A 234 -20.52 -4.87 -5.87
C THR A 234 -19.94 -4.35 -7.17
N PHE A 235 -18.65 -4.60 -7.45
CA PHE A 235 -18.01 -4.10 -8.65
C PHE A 235 -18.53 -4.80 -9.91
N PRO A 236 -18.87 -4.03 -10.98
CA PRO A 236 -19.41 -4.60 -12.22
C PRO A 236 -18.46 -5.61 -12.90
N THR A 237 -17.16 -5.39 -12.75
CA THR A 237 -16.10 -6.25 -13.28
C THR A 237 -15.04 -6.45 -12.22
N GLN A 238 -14.66 -7.70 -12.01
CA GLN A 238 -13.50 -8.05 -11.21
C GLN A 238 -12.26 -7.88 -12.08
N GLU A 239 -11.27 -7.15 -11.58
CA GLU A 239 -9.98 -6.96 -12.24
C GLU A 239 -8.87 -7.66 -11.42
N TYR A 240 -7.71 -7.86 -12.04
CA TYR A 240 -6.54 -8.44 -11.37
C TYR A 240 -6.25 -7.78 -10.02
N GLY A 241 -6.29 -6.44 -9.96
CA GLY A 241 -6.02 -5.69 -8.74
C GLY A 241 -6.97 -6.06 -7.60
N THR A 242 -8.28 -6.15 -7.88
CA THR A 242 -9.29 -6.55 -6.89
C THR A 242 -9.07 -7.98 -6.42
N LEU A 243 -8.91 -8.93 -7.33
CA LEU A 243 -8.74 -10.34 -6.97
C LEU A 243 -7.44 -10.60 -6.20
N SER A 244 -6.32 -10.02 -6.65
CA SER A 244 -5.03 -10.13 -5.96
C SER A 244 -5.09 -9.55 -4.54
N LEU A 245 -5.81 -8.44 -4.38
CA LEU A 245 -6.01 -7.81 -3.08
C LEU A 245 -6.83 -8.70 -2.14
N LEU A 246 -7.94 -9.25 -2.64
CA LEU A 246 -8.75 -10.19 -1.88
C LEU A 246 -7.94 -11.42 -1.47
N THR A 247 -7.13 -11.99 -2.37
CA THR A 247 -6.25 -13.12 -2.07
C THR A 247 -5.30 -12.82 -0.91
N GLY A 248 -4.69 -11.63 -0.91
CA GLY A 248 -3.82 -11.18 0.18
C GLY A 248 -4.59 -10.94 1.48
N ALA A 249 -5.84 -10.48 1.42
CA ALA A 249 -6.66 -10.21 2.58
C ALA A 249 -7.18 -11.49 3.27
N VAL A 250 -7.35 -12.61 2.55
CA VAL A 250 -7.83 -13.89 3.13
C VAL A 250 -7.04 -14.33 4.36
N ILE A 251 -5.75 -13.99 4.45
CA ILE A 251 -4.92 -14.33 5.61
C ILE A 251 -5.49 -13.80 6.94
N THR A 252 -6.27 -12.72 6.92
CA THR A 252 -6.94 -12.20 8.13
C THR A 252 -7.93 -13.21 8.69
N TYR A 253 -8.73 -13.84 7.83
CA TYR A 253 -9.66 -14.90 8.22
C TYR A 253 -8.91 -16.10 8.77
N VAL A 254 -7.82 -16.50 8.11
CA VAL A 254 -6.97 -17.63 8.57
C VAL A 254 -6.42 -17.34 9.97
N ARG A 255 -5.82 -16.16 10.18
CA ARG A 255 -5.26 -15.74 11.47
C ARG A 255 -6.30 -15.55 12.58
N ALA A 256 -7.53 -15.20 12.20
CA ALA A 256 -8.66 -15.11 13.12
C ALA A 256 -9.37 -16.46 13.35
N GLY A 257 -8.90 -17.55 12.73
CA GLY A 257 -9.51 -18.88 12.83
C GLY A 257 -10.86 -19.01 12.09
N GLN A 258 -11.24 -18.04 11.27
CA GLN A 258 -12.49 -18.00 10.51
C GLN A 258 -12.39 -18.84 9.23
N THR A 259 -12.28 -20.16 9.40
CA THR A 259 -12.06 -21.13 8.30
C THR A 259 -13.15 -21.04 7.22
N GLU A 260 -14.42 -20.90 7.60
CA GLU A 260 -15.53 -20.82 6.64
C GLU A 260 -15.49 -19.54 5.78
N SER A 261 -15.19 -18.40 6.41
CA SER A 261 -15.01 -17.12 5.70
C SER A 261 -13.84 -17.20 4.72
N ALA A 262 -12.71 -17.78 5.16
CA ALA A 262 -11.53 -17.96 4.33
C ALA A 262 -11.82 -18.84 3.11
N THR A 263 -12.45 -20.00 3.30
CA THR A 263 -12.76 -20.93 2.19
C THR A 263 -13.80 -20.36 1.24
N THR A 264 -14.78 -19.60 1.74
CA THR A 264 -15.76 -18.87 0.91
C THR A 264 -15.08 -17.83 0.05
N ALA A 265 -14.18 -17.02 0.63
CA ALA A 265 -13.43 -16.01 -0.09
C ALA A 265 -12.50 -16.61 -1.15
N LEU A 266 -11.78 -17.69 -0.82
CA LEU A 266 -10.92 -18.41 -1.78
C LEU A 266 -11.73 -19.02 -2.93
N SER A 267 -12.90 -19.59 -2.64
CA SER A 267 -13.79 -20.13 -3.67
C SER A 267 -14.28 -19.04 -4.62
N TYR A 268 -14.65 -17.87 -4.09
CA TYR A 268 -15.03 -16.72 -4.92
C TYR A 268 -13.87 -16.25 -5.81
N ILE A 269 -12.67 -16.09 -5.25
CA ILE A 269 -11.48 -15.67 -6.02
C ILE A 269 -11.23 -16.64 -7.17
N LEU A 270 -11.20 -17.95 -6.90
CA LEU A 270 -10.95 -18.97 -7.91
C LEU A 270 -12.05 -19.05 -8.98
N ASN A 271 -13.31 -18.86 -8.60
CA ASN A 271 -14.43 -18.83 -9.56
C ASN A 271 -14.41 -17.61 -10.48
N ASN A 272 -13.74 -16.52 -10.06
CA ASN A 272 -13.64 -15.29 -10.84
C ASN A 272 -12.28 -15.10 -11.50
N VAL A 273 -11.30 -15.98 -11.28
CA VAL A 273 -9.92 -15.77 -11.77
C VAL A 273 -9.83 -15.74 -13.30
N ASP A 274 -10.80 -16.35 -14.00
CA ASP A 274 -10.83 -16.38 -15.46
C ASP A 274 -11.10 -15.03 -16.13
N VAL A 275 -11.56 -14.02 -15.38
CA VAL A 275 -11.65 -12.64 -15.88
C VAL A 275 -10.27 -12.03 -16.14
N VAL A 276 -9.23 -12.54 -15.49
CA VAL A 276 -7.84 -12.12 -15.70
C VAL A 276 -7.31 -12.82 -16.93
N THR A 277 -7.03 -12.04 -17.98
CA THR A 277 -6.67 -12.56 -19.30
C THR A 277 -5.21 -12.96 -19.41
N GLU A 278 -4.33 -12.26 -18.70
CA GLU A 278 -2.89 -12.45 -18.72
C GLU A 278 -2.52 -13.72 -17.92
N PRO A 279 -1.95 -14.75 -18.57
CA PRO A 279 -1.63 -16.02 -17.89
C PRO A 279 -0.72 -15.85 -16.67
N TYR A 280 0.27 -14.96 -16.76
CA TYR A 280 1.18 -14.70 -15.64
C TYR A 280 0.45 -14.09 -14.42
N LEU A 281 -0.49 -13.16 -14.63
CA LEU A 281 -1.28 -12.57 -13.55
C LEU A 281 -2.25 -13.58 -12.93
N LYS A 282 -2.85 -14.43 -13.77
CA LYS A 282 -3.70 -15.53 -13.33
C LYS A 282 -2.92 -16.51 -12.46
N ALA A 283 -1.72 -16.90 -12.90
CA ALA A 283 -0.84 -17.81 -12.18
C ALA A 283 -0.51 -17.28 -10.76
N MET A 284 -0.24 -15.97 -10.64
CA MET A 284 0.03 -15.33 -9.35
C MET A 284 -1.17 -15.37 -8.38
N ILE A 285 -2.39 -15.14 -8.87
CA ILE A 285 -3.60 -15.24 -8.03
C ILE A 285 -3.83 -16.69 -7.58
N VAL A 286 -3.69 -17.65 -8.49
CA VAL A 286 -3.88 -19.09 -8.18
C VAL A 286 -2.84 -19.57 -7.16
N ALA A 287 -1.57 -19.20 -7.31
CA ALA A 287 -0.52 -19.51 -6.34
C ALA A 287 -0.76 -18.82 -4.98
N GLY A 288 -1.23 -17.57 -5.01
CA GLY A 288 -1.63 -16.87 -3.78
C GLY A 288 -2.76 -17.61 -3.06
N ALA A 289 -3.78 -18.08 -3.77
CA ALA A 289 -4.85 -18.89 -3.20
C ALA A 289 -4.34 -20.23 -2.64
N ALA A 290 -3.39 -20.88 -3.33
CA ALA A 290 -2.73 -22.09 -2.84
C ALA A 290 -2.04 -21.85 -1.48
N ASN A 291 -1.31 -20.74 -1.36
CA ASN A 291 -0.66 -20.34 -0.11
C ASN A 291 -1.68 -20.20 1.04
N GLN A 292 -2.84 -19.59 0.78
CA GLN A 292 -3.87 -19.42 1.80
C GLN A 292 -4.51 -20.77 2.21
N TYR A 293 -4.71 -21.69 1.27
CA TYR A 293 -5.16 -23.04 1.61
C TYR A 293 -4.11 -23.80 2.46
N ALA A 294 -2.82 -23.64 2.15
CA ALA A 294 -1.76 -24.23 2.97
C ALA A 294 -1.78 -23.66 4.40
N ALA A 295 -1.95 -22.35 4.56
CA ALA A 295 -2.06 -21.72 5.87
C ALA A 295 -3.30 -22.20 6.66
N LEU A 296 -4.44 -22.46 5.99
CA LEU A 296 -5.62 -23.08 6.62
C LEU A 296 -5.37 -24.52 7.09
N ALA A 297 -4.46 -25.24 6.44
CA ALA A 297 -4.18 -26.62 6.76
C ALA A 297 -3.51 -26.78 8.13
N GLU A 298 -2.65 -25.83 8.50
CA GLU A 298 -1.92 -25.83 9.78
C GLU A 298 -2.85 -25.64 11.00
N GLY A 299 -4.03 -25.06 10.79
CA GLY A 299 -4.95 -24.67 11.88
C GLY A 299 -6.20 -25.54 12.04
N THR A 300 -6.40 -26.59 11.24
CA THR A 300 -7.69 -27.30 11.18
C THR A 300 -7.58 -28.83 11.17
N SER A 301 -8.62 -29.51 11.63
CA SER A 301 -8.74 -30.99 11.53
C SER A 301 -8.90 -31.49 10.10
N SER A 302 -9.11 -30.60 9.14
CA SER A 302 -9.18 -30.89 7.70
C SER A 302 -7.87 -30.60 6.97
N GLY A 303 -6.75 -30.53 7.70
CA GLY A 303 -5.43 -30.16 7.17
C GLY A 303 -5.04 -30.91 5.89
N ASP A 304 -5.23 -32.23 5.84
CA ASP A 304 -4.87 -33.04 4.67
C ASP A 304 -5.57 -32.58 3.38
N ALA A 305 -6.87 -32.30 3.45
CA ALA A 305 -7.65 -31.86 2.29
C ALA A 305 -7.24 -30.46 1.81
N PHE A 306 -6.87 -29.57 2.75
CA PHE A 306 -6.36 -28.25 2.40
C PHE A 306 -4.94 -28.30 1.82
N HIS A 307 -4.07 -29.17 2.34
CA HIS A 307 -2.75 -29.42 1.74
C HIS A 307 -2.85 -29.98 0.32
N GLU A 308 -3.74 -30.95 0.08
CA GLU A 308 -4.00 -31.49 -1.25
C GLU A 308 -4.50 -30.39 -2.19
N ARG A 309 -5.47 -29.59 -1.75
CA ARG A 309 -5.99 -28.48 -2.54
C ARG A 309 -4.93 -27.43 -2.87
N ALA A 310 -4.06 -27.10 -1.92
CA ALA A 310 -2.95 -26.19 -2.15
C ALA A 310 -1.96 -26.73 -3.19
N ALA A 311 -1.61 -28.02 -3.11
CA ALA A 311 -0.73 -28.67 -4.09
C ALA A 311 -1.34 -28.66 -5.50
N ASP A 312 -2.62 -28.98 -5.64
CA ASP A 312 -3.34 -28.94 -6.93
C ASP A 312 -3.36 -27.54 -7.53
N LEU A 313 -3.56 -26.50 -6.72
CA LEU A 313 -3.57 -25.11 -7.17
C LEU A 313 -2.16 -24.66 -7.57
N MET A 314 -1.12 -25.04 -6.84
CA MET A 314 0.26 -24.76 -7.25
C MET A 314 0.62 -25.41 -8.59
N ALA A 315 0.19 -26.66 -8.83
CA ALA A 315 0.38 -27.30 -10.12
C ALA A 315 -0.31 -26.53 -11.25
N GLN A 316 -1.55 -26.07 -11.03
CA GLN A 316 -2.27 -25.23 -11.99
C GLN A 316 -1.57 -23.88 -12.23
N ALA A 317 -1.02 -23.27 -11.18
CA ALA A 317 -0.28 -22.02 -11.29
C ALA A 317 1.01 -22.20 -12.12
N GLU A 318 1.73 -23.31 -11.96
CA GLU A 318 2.87 -23.66 -12.81
C GLU A 318 2.49 -23.87 -14.27
N ASP A 319 1.40 -24.58 -14.55
CA ASP A 319 0.93 -24.79 -15.92
C ASP A 319 0.60 -23.46 -16.62
N LEU A 320 -0.03 -22.52 -15.90
CA LEU A 320 -0.30 -21.18 -16.40
C LEU A 320 1.00 -20.39 -16.65
N ALA A 321 1.93 -20.43 -15.70
CA ALA A 321 3.21 -19.72 -15.78
C ALA A 321 4.13 -20.24 -16.90
N ASN A 322 4.06 -21.54 -17.21
CA ASN A 322 4.86 -22.16 -18.28
C ASN A 322 4.51 -21.66 -19.69
N THR A 323 3.41 -20.89 -19.82
CA THR A 323 3.04 -20.21 -21.08
C THR A 323 3.69 -18.84 -21.25
N GLU A 324 4.42 -18.35 -20.23
CA GLU A 324 5.04 -17.01 -20.25
C GLU A 324 6.40 -17.01 -20.96
N ASP A 325 6.54 -16.14 -21.96
CA ASP A 325 7.76 -16.00 -22.74
C ASP A 325 8.69 -14.91 -22.18
N ASP A 326 8.13 -13.89 -21.52
CA ASP A 326 8.90 -12.79 -20.95
C ASP A 326 9.78 -13.28 -19.78
N SER A 327 11.09 -13.07 -19.92
CA SER A 327 12.06 -13.52 -18.92
C SER A 327 11.90 -12.79 -17.59
N ALA A 328 11.57 -11.50 -17.59
CA ALA A 328 11.42 -10.74 -16.37
C ALA A 328 10.20 -11.24 -15.58
N GLN A 329 9.08 -11.48 -16.26
CA GLN A 329 7.87 -12.04 -15.66
C GLN A 329 8.08 -13.46 -15.13
N ARG A 330 8.77 -14.33 -15.89
CA ARG A 330 9.16 -15.66 -15.39
C ARG A 330 9.99 -15.61 -14.11
N ASN A 331 10.93 -14.66 -14.01
CA ASN A 331 11.73 -14.49 -12.80
C ASN A 331 10.88 -14.06 -11.60
N VAL A 332 9.94 -13.13 -11.81
CA VAL A 332 8.99 -12.71 -10.77
C VAL A 332 8.13 -13.89 -10.31
N ILE A 333 7.58 -14.66 -11.25
CA ILE A 333 6.76 -15.84 -10.94
C ILE A 333 7.58 -16.90 -10.19
N ALA A 334 8.77 -17.22 -10.67
CA ALA A 334 9.63 -18.22 -10.04
C ALA A 334 10.03 -17.80 -8.61
N ALA A 335 10.31 -16.51 -8.38
CA ALA A 335 10.54 -15.98 -7.03
C ALA A 335 9.28 -16.15 -6.15
N ALA A 336 8.12 -15.76 -6.64
CA ALA A 336 6.85 -15.88 -5.93
C ALA A 336 6.51 -17.35 -5.60
N PHE A 337 6.64 -18.26 -6.55
CA PHE A 337 6.36 -19.68 -6.36
C PHE A 337 7.33 -20.33 -5.40
N SER A 338 8.61 -19.91 -5.42
CA SER A 338 9.59 -20.44 -4.47
C SER A 338 9.17 -20.17 -3.02
N LEU A 339 8.59 -19.00 -2.77
CA LEU A 339 8.05 -18.66 -1.46
C LEU A 339 6.81 -19.50 -1.13
N VAL A 340 5.84 -19.62 -2.03
CA VAL A 340 4.65 -20.44 -1.74
C VAL A 340 5.03 -21.88 -1.44
N TYR A 341 5.93 -22.48 -2.21
CA TYR A 341 6.42 -23.82 -1.92
C TYR A 341 7.17 -23.91 -0.60
N TYR A 342 7.92 -22.88 -0.24
CA TYR A 342 8.59 -22.81 1.06
C TYR A 342 7.58 -22.79 2.22
N GLU A 343 6.57 -21.92 2.16
CA GLU A 343 5.50 -21.81 3.17
C GLU A 343 4.69 -23.12 3.26
N MET A 344 4.54 -23.84 2.15
CA MET A 344 3.93 -25.17 2.12
C MET A 344 4.82 -26.29 2.68
N GLY A 345 6.04 -25.98 3.14
CA GLY A 345 7.03 -26.96 3.60
C GLY A 345 7.66 -27.81 2.48
N GLN A 346 7.47 -27.43 1.22
CA GLN A 346 7.97 -28.14 0.04
C GLN A 346 9.31 -27.58 -0.44
N ALA A 347 10.34 -27.69 0.41
CA ALA A 347 11.66 -27.11 0.16
C ALA A 347 12.29 -27.54 -1.19
N ASP A 348 12.12 -28.80 -1.60
CA ASP A 348 12.64 -29.29 -2.88
C ASP A 348 11.99 -28.59 -4.09
N ASN A 349 10.68 -28.33 -4.01
CA ASN A 349 9.96 -27.59 -5.04
C ASN A 349 10.35 -26.11 -5.03
N ALA A 350 10.50 -25.51 -3.86
CA ALA A 350 10.99 -24.14 -3.73
C ALA A 350 12.35 -23.96 -4.42
N LEU A 351 13.30 -24.86 -4.14
CA LEU A 351 14.61 -24.85 -4.78
C LEU A 351 14.54 -25.10 -6.29
N ARG A 352 13.67 -26.02 -6.74
CA ARG A 352 13.47 -26.32 -8.17
C ARG A 352 13.06 -25.05 -8.93
N VAL A 353 12.06 -24.33 -8.44
CA VAL A 353 11.58 -23.12 -9.13
C VAL A 353 12.54 -21.95 -8.99
N THR A 354 13.28 -21.83 -7.88
CA THR A 354 14.35 -20.81 -7.77
C THR A 354 15.48 -21.05 -8.78
N ASN A 355 15.81 -22.30 -9.10
CA ASN A 355 16.94 -22.63 -9.99
C ASN A 355 16.79 -22.11 -11.42
N VAL A 356 15.57 -21.80 -11.87
CA VAL A 356 15.32 -21.24 -13.20
C VAL A 356 15.37 -19.71 -13.27
N VAL A 357 15.59 -19.04 -12.12
CA VAL A 357 15.66 -17.56 -12.05
C VAL A 357 16.97 -17.04 -12.63
N GLU A 358 16.86 -15.99 -13.44
CA GLU A 358 17.96 -15.23 -14.01
C GLU A 358 17.88 -13.75 -13.59
N PRO A 359 19.00 -13.02 -13.45
CA PRO A 359 20.38 -13.51 -13.49
C PRO A 359 20.72 -14.37 -12.27
N PRO A 360 21.87 -15.09 -12.27
CA PRO A 360 22.30 -15.93 -11.15
C PRO A 360 22.37 -15.18 -9.81
N ALA A 361 22.70 -13.89 -9.85
CA ALA A 361 22.75 -13.06 -8.64
C ALA A 361 21.37 -12.94 -7.95
N LEU A 362 20.29 -12.84 -8.73
CA LEU A 362 18.92 -12.80 -8.17
C LEU A 362 18.54 -14.17 -7.60
N ARG A 363 18.87 -15.26 -8.31
CA ARG A 363 18.69 -16.63 -7.82
C ARG A 363 19.40 -16.85 -6.48
N ASP A 364 20.66 -16.46 -6.38
CA ASP A 364 21.47 -16.66 -5.18
C ASP A 364 20.89 -15.88 -3.99
N GLN A 365 20.35 -14.67 -4.23
CA GLN A 365 19.65 -13.88 -3.22
C GLN A 365 18.38 -14.59 -2.71
N ILE A 366 17.56 -15.13 -3.62
CA ILE A 366 16.34 -15.87 -3.24
C ILE A 366 16.71 -17.11 -2.43
N GLN A 367 17.71 -17.88 -2.86
CA GLN A 367 18.19 -19.07 -2.13
C GLN A 367 18.71 -18.70 -0.73
N GLN A 368 19.44 -17.59 -0.62
CA GLN A 368 19.92 -17.10 0.67
C GLN A 368 18.75 -16.72 1.59
N ALA A 369 17.72 -16.05 1.07
CA ALA A 369 16.53 -15.70 1.84
C ALA A 369 15.80 -16.94 2.36
N LEU A 370 15.59 -17.95 1.52
CA LEU A 370 14.98 -19.23 1.90
C LEU A 370 15.80 -19.96 2.98
N ALA A 371 17.13 -19.94 2.88
CA ALA A 371 18.01 -20.54 3.89
C ALA A 371 17.94 -19.80 5.25
N CYS A 372 17.91 -18.46 5.22
CA CYS A 372 17.73 -17.64 6.42
C CYS A 372 16.40 -17.92 7.12
N ALA A 373 15.31 -18.01 6.35
CA ALA A 373 13.97 -18.31 6.86
C ALA A 373 13.94 -19.68 7.57
N ASN A 374 14.49 -20.73 6.94
CA ASN A 374 14.59 -22.07 7.53
C ASN A 374 15.34 -22.07 8.87
N SER A 375 16.45 -21.34 8.94
CA SER A 375 17.30 -21.27 10.14
C SER A 375 16.63 -20.53 11.31
N SER A 376 15.61 -19.71 11.03
CA SER A 376 14.87 -18.93 12.02
C SER A 376 13.71 -19.76 12.59
N GLN A 377 13.01 -20.51 11.74
CA GLN A 377 11.92 -21.40 12.13
C GLN A 377 12.42 -22.56 13.03
N GLN A 378 13.62 -23.09 12.76
CA GLN A 378 14.26 -24.11 13.61
C GLN A 378 14.71 -23.61 14.99
N ARG A 379 14.80 -22.28 15.22
CA ARG A 379 15.17 -21.72 16.54
C ARG A 379 13.96 -21.40 17.41
N GLN A 380 12.74 -21.43 16.85
CA GLN A 380 11.49 -21.14 17.53
C GLN A 380 10.74 -22.41 17.99
N ASN A 381 11.09 -23.55 17.41
CA ASN A 381 10.69 -24.90 17.85
C ASN A 381 11.76 -25.49 18.78
#